data_AF-A0A6J8DLH4-F1
#
_entry.id   AF-A0A6J8DLH4-F1
#
_cell.length_a   1.000
_cell.length_b   1.000
_cell.length_c   1.000
_cell.angle_alpha   90.00
_cell.angle_beta   90.00
_cell.angle_gamma   90.00
#
_symmetry.space_group_name_H-M   'P 1'
#
loop_
_entity.id
_entity.type
_entity.pdbx_description
1 polymer ?
#
loop_
_entity_poly.entity_id
_entity_poly.type
_entity_poly.pdbx_seq_one_letter_code
_entity_poly.pdbx_strand_id
1 'polypeptide(L)'
;MNIVEDYVNNYSNFGPVIVAGDFNTSCRVTDLERTNVNKSIIFSDFILRNNIVPVNASRLCDTSSFTYIPTRTVLDYFLVSEELAGDVISCENIPEGTLSLTSDHLPVLLKLSIPYVANSTNGCNTVWPSWRKASESSLDAYNELTNKMAVELLDLPLSNLSDLDTLASKLTDKLKECANITIPSGSFNPKSKPYWSDEVKQAHTAERLARRKWPNQGRPRGVNFHSYVEYESAKNEFRNRQRFA
;
A
#
# COMPACT_ATOMS: atom_id res chain seq x y z
N MET A 1 21.99 2.44 3.79
CA MET A 1 21.76 1.28 2.91
C MET A 1 21.58 -0.02 3.69
N ASN A 2 22.36 -0.24 4.76
CA ASN A 2 22.37 -1.48 5.56
C ASN A 2 20.98 -2.05 5.90
N ILE A 3 20.02 -1.24 6.35
CA ILE A 3 18.66 -1.73 6.67
C ILE A 3 17.94 -2.32 5.44
N VAL A 4 18.04 -1.67 4.28
CA VAL A 4 17.42 -2.15 3.04
C VAL A 4 18.07 -3.45 2.60
N GLU A 5 19.39 -3.54 2.77
CA GLU A 5 20.16 -4.74 2.50
C GLU A 5 19.79 -5.91 3.42
N ASP A 6 19.61 -5.65 4.71
CA ASP A 6 19.14 -6.66 5.66
C ASP A 6 17.76 -7.20 5.26
N TYR A 7 16.85 -6.32 4.81
CA TYR A 7 15.54 -6.75 4.32
C TYR A 7 15.64 -7.59 3.05
N VAL A 8 16.43 -7.16 2.06
CA VAL A 8 16.63 -7.94 0.84
C VAL A 8 17.18 -9.32 1.19
N ASN A 9 18.24 -9.39 2.00
CA ASN A 9 18.87 -10.65 2.38
C ASN A 9 17.91 -11.57 3.14
N ASN A 10 17.12 -11.02 4.07
CA ASN A 10 16.15 -11.80 4.83
C ASN A 10 15.02 -12.31 3.94
N TYR A 11 14.42 -11.45 3.12
CA TYR A 11 13.24 -11.78 2.34
C TYR A 11 13.52 -12.59 1.07
N SER A 12 14.75 -12.51 0.53
CA SER A 12 15.14 -13.31 -0.65
C SER A 12 15.07 -14.82 -0.40
N ASN A 13 15.16 -15.26 0.86
CA ASN A 13 14.98 -16.67 1.22
C ASN A 13 13.53 -17.18 1.05
N PHE A 14 12.56 -16.27 0.97
CA PHE A 14 11.14 -16.60 0.86
C PHE A 14 10.60 -16.44 -0.56
N GLY A 15 11.39 -15.83 -1.45
CA GLY A 15 11.05 -15.64 -2.85
C GLY A 15 11.63 -14.34 -3.42
N PRO A 16 11.33 -14.03 -4.69
CA PRO A 16 11.83 -12.84 -5.34
C PRO A 16 11.36 -11.56 -4.66
N VAL A 17 12.24 -10.55 -4.61
CA VAL A 17 12.02 -9.30 -3.87
C VAL A 17 11.83 -8.13 -4.83
N ILE A 18 10.91 -7.24 -4.45
CA ILE A 18 10.73 -5.94 -5.09
C ILE A 18 10.89 -4.87 -4.02
N VAL A 19 11.84 -3.95 -4.20
CA VAL A 19 12.02 -2.77 -3.36
C VAL A 19 11.68 -1.53 -4.20
N ALA A 20 10.81 -0.67 -3.70
CA ALA A 20 10.37 0.51 -4.43
C ALA A 20 10.29 1.76 -3.55
N GLY A 21 10.60 2.92 -4.14
CA GLY A 21 10.48 4.21 -3.49
C GLY A 21 11.60 5.19 -3.86
N ASP A 22 11.66 6.29 -3.13
CA ASP A 22 12.70 7.32 -3.25
C ASP A 22 13.96 6.92 -2.47
N PHE A 23 15.05 6.65 -3.20
CA PHE A 23 16.35 6.29 -2.62
C PHE A 23 17.25 7.51 -2.40
N ASN A 24 16.82 8.72 -2.78
CA ASN A 24 17.58 9.96 -2.65
C ASN A 24 19.00 9.90 -3.26
N THR A 25 19.15 9.08 -4.31
CA THR A 25 20.41 8.85 -5.04
C THR A 25 20.12 8.27 -6.42
N SER A 26 21.10 8.24 -7.31
CA SER A 26 20.93 7.70 -8.67
C SER A 26 22.07 6.77 -9.03
N CYS A 27 21.76 5.66 -9.70
CA CYS A 27 22.75 4.77 -10.31
C CYS A 27 23.03 5.12 -11.79
N ARG A 28 22.39 6.16 -12.34
CA ARG A 28 22.63 6.61 -13.72
C ARG A 28 23.86 7.49 -13.79
N VAL A 29 24.75 7.19 -14.73
CA VAL A 29 25.95 8.01 -15.00
C VAL A 29 25.59 9.47 -15.30
N THR A 30 24.47 9.71 -16.00
CA THR A 30 23.97 11.05 -16.36
C THR A 30 23.55 11.90 -15.16
N ASP A 31 23.29 11.28 -14.01
CA ASP A 31 22.78 11.96 -12.83
C ASP A 31 23.88 12.23 -11.79
N LEU A 32 25.09 11.66 -11.96
CA LEU A 32 26.18 11.73 -10.97
C LEU A 32 26.63 13.15 -10.64
N GLU A 33 26.55 14.08 -11.60
CA GLU A 33 26.88 15.50 -11.38
C GLU A 33 25.81 16.24 -10.57
N ARG A 34 24.61 15.67 -10.46
CA ARG A 34 23.43 16.28 -9.83
C ARG A 34 23.03 15.58 -8.53
N THR A 35 23.64 14.45 -8.22
CA THR A 35 23.40 13.66 -7.01
C THR A 35 24.68 13.55 -6.18
N ASN A 36 24.55 13.05 -4.96
CA ASN A 36 25.71 12.79 -4.12
C ASN A 36 26.46 11.54 -4.65
N VAL A 37 27.71 11.73 -5.11
CA VAL A 37 28.55 10.66 -5.68
C VAL A 37 28.75 9.50 -4.70
N ASN A 38 29.04 9.78 -3.43
CA ASN A 38 29.25 8.73 -2.42
C ASN A 38 27.99 7.88 -2.21
N LYS A 39 26.81 8.51 -2.14
CA LYS A 39 25.54 7.76 -2.07
C LYS A 39 25.30 6.91 -3.32
N SER A 40 25.65 7.45 -4.48
CA SER A 40 25.47 6.78 -5.78
C SER A 40 26.36 5.55 -5.90
N ILE A 41 27.60 5.62 -5.40
CA ILE A 41 28.52 4.48 -5.30
C ILE A 41 27.93 3.41 -4.37
N ILE A 42 27.55 3.79 -3.14
CA ILE A 42 26.97 2.85 -2.16
C ILE A 42 25.69 2.17 -2.72
N PHE A 43 24.86 2.93 -3.43
CA PHE A 43 23.65 2.43 -4.05
C PHE A 43 23.95 1.45 -5.19
N SER A 44 24.90 1.78 -6.05
CA SER A 44 25.34 0.91 -7.15
C SER A 44 25.98 -0.38 -6.62
N ASP A 45 26.79 -0.29 -5.58
CA ASP A 45 27.38 -1.45 -4.91
C ASP A 45 26.33 -2.35 -4.26
N PHE A 46 25.28 -1.75 -3.68
CA PHE A 46 24.15 -2.52 -3.15
C PHE A 46 23.42 -3.27 -4.28
N ILE A 47 23.12 -2.61 -5.40
CA ILE A 47 22.46 -3.22 -6.56
C ILE A 47 23.28 -4.42 -7.07
N LEU A 48 24.58 -4.23 -7.26
CA LEU A 48 25.49 -5.26 -7.76
C LEU A 48 25.64 -6.44 -6.79
N ARG A 49 25.83 -6.18 -5.49
CA ARG A 49 26.05 -7.25 -4.49
C ARG A 49 24.82 -8.12 -4.25
N ASN A 50 23.62 -7.59 -4.48
CA ASN A 50 22.36 -8.29 -4.21
C ASN A 50 21.69 -8.85 -5.47
N ASN A 51 22.35 -8.76 -6.64
CA ASN A 51 21.78 -9.17 -7.95
C ASN A 51 20.39 -8.58 -8.18
N ILE A 52 20.26 -7.27 -7.95
CA ILE A 52 19.01 -6.54 -8.14
C ILE A 52 19.08 -5.74 -9.44
N VAL A 53 17.96 -5.67 -10.15
CA VAL A 53 17.83 -4.92 -11.40
C VAL A 53 17.06 -3.62 -11.13
N PRO A 54 17.67 -2.44 -11.37
CA PRO A 54 16.97 -1.16 -11.28
C PRO A 54 16.14 -0.93 -12.54
N VAL A 55 14.88 -1.36 -12.54
CA VAL A 55 14.04 -1.49 -13.74
C VAL A 55 14.00 -0.20 -14.55
N ASN A 56 13.70 0.92 -13.90
CA ASN A 56 13.54 2.22 -14.54
C ASN A 56 14.86 2.95 -14.89
N ALA A 57 16.01 2.36 -14.56
CA ALA A 57 17.33 2.82 -15.01
C ALA A 57 18.04 1.81 -15.94
N SER A 58 17.45 0.63 -16.11
CA SER A 58 17.92 -0.41 -17.01
C SER A 58 17.41 -0.20 -18.44
N ARG A 59 17.99 -0.92 -19.40
CA ARG A 59 17.51 -0.92 -20.79
C ARG A 59 16.19 -1.69 -20.99
N LEU A 60 15.63 -2.26 -19.92
CA LEU A 60 14.41 -3.07 -20.00
C LEU A 60 13.18 -2.21 -20.36
N CYS A 61 13.22 -0.91 -20.06
CA CYS A 61 12.09 -0.01 -20.26
C CYS A 61 12.55 1.35 -20.82
N ASP A 62 11.85 1.86 -21.83
CA ASP A 62 11.97 3.25 -22.29
C ASP A 62 11.22 4.18 -21.31
N THR A 63 11.78 4.37 -20.12
CA THR A 63 11.24 5.30 -19.12
C THR A 63 11.60 6.75 -19.47
N SER A 64 10.76 7.68 -19.04
CA SER A 64 11.09 9.10 -19.12
C SER A 64 12.41 9.41 -18.39
N SER A 65 13.09 10.48 -18.80
CA SER A 65 14.47 10.76 -18.34
C SER A 65 14.65 10.98 -16.82
N PHE A 66 13.61 11.28 -16.04
CA PHE A 66 13.73 11.65 -14.62
C PHE A 66 12.47 11.36 -13.82
N THR A 67 12.62 11.21 -12.50
CA THR A 67 11.50 11.10 -11.54
C THR A 67 11.41 12.33 -10.64
N TYR A 68 12.51 13.05 -10.41
CA TYR A 68 12.53 14.27 -9.62
C TYR A 68 12.59 15.51 -10.51
N ILE A 69 11.56 16.37 -10.44
CA ILE A 69 11.38 17.52 -11.36
C ILE A 69 12.48 18.58 -11.22
N PRO A 70 12.86 19.04 -10.01
CA PRO A 70 13.74 20.19 -9.86
C PRO A 70 15.14 20.05 -10.49
N THR A 71 15.78 18.89 -10.34
CA THR A 71 17.11 18.62 -10.92
C THR A 71 17.07 17.69 -12.13
N ARG A 72 15.89 17.19 -12.49
CA ARG A 72 15.68 16.21 -13.56
C ARG A 72 16.58 15.00 -13.38
N THR A 73 16.54 14.39 -12.20
CA THR A 73 17.28 13.16 -11.84
C THR A 73 16.32 12.00 -11.58
N VAL A 74 16.81 10.76 -11.70
CA VAL A 74 16.08 9.56 -11.29
C VAL A 74 16.44 9.22 -9.84
N LEU A 75 15.50 9.44 -8.92
CA LEU A 75 15.66 9.15 -7.49
C LEU A 75 14.70 8.06 -6.99
N ASP A 76 13.60 7.87 -7.71
CA ASP A 76 12.58 6.88 -7.41
C ASP A 76 12.83 5.64 -8.25
N TYR A 77 12.92 4.48 -7.62
CA TYR A 77 13.27 3.23 -8.30
C TYR A 77 12.26 2.13 -8.01
N PHE A 78 12.10 1.25 -9.00
CA PHE A 78 11.73 -0.14 -8.75
C PHE A 78 12.97 -1.01 -8.91
N LEU A 79 13.36 -1.66 -7.83
CA LEU A 79 14.48 -2.56 -7.73
C LEU A 79 13.91 -3.99 -7.62
N VAL A 80 14.12 -4.82 -8.64
CA VAL A 80 13.58 -6.19 -8.69
C VAL A 80 14.70 -7.21 -8.65
N SER A 81 14.54 -8.32 -7.91
CA SER A 81 15.47 -9.45 -8.02
C SER A 81 15.64 -9.87 -9.49
N GLU A 82 16.86 -10.28 -9.86
CA GLU A 82 17.18 -10.73 -11.23
C GLU A 82 16.19 -11.77 -11.77
N GLU A 83 15.70 -12.66 -10.92
CA GLU A 83 14.69 -13.68 -11.24
C GLU A 83 13.37 -13.07 -11.78
N LEU A 84 12.95 -11.91 -11.28
CA LEU A 84 11.73 -11.21 -11.72
C LEU A 84 11.96 -10.30 -12.94
N ALA A 85 13.21 -10.09 -13.36
CA ALA A 85 13.50 -9.16 -14.44
C ALA A 85 12.83 -9.56 -15.76
N GLY A 86 12.70 -10.87 -16.01
CA GLY A 86 12.00 -11.41 -17.19
C GLY A 86 10.48 -11.24 -17.16
N ASP A 87 9.89 -11.06 -15.97
CA ASP A 87 8.45 -10.85 -15.78
C ASP A 87 8.05 -9.37 -15.87
N VAL A 88 9.01 -8.45 -16.00
CA VAL A 88 8.73 -7.03 -16.21
C VAL A 88 8.13 -6.82 -17.60
N ILE A 89 6.87 -6.39 -17.64
CA ILE A 89 6.17 -6.02 -18.88
C ILE A 89 6.54 -4.60 -19.28
N SER A 90 6.50 -3.68 -18.33
CA SER A 90 6.81 -2.27 -18.57
C SER A 90 7.12 -1.54 -17.27
N CYS A 91 7.89 -0.46 -17.40
CA CYS A 91 8.05 0.53 -16.36
C CYS A 91 8.02 1.90 -17.02
N GLU A 92 7.25 2.83 -16.47
CA GLU A 92 7.09 4.16 -17.04
C GLU A 92 6.91 5.20 -15.94
N ASN A 93 7.39 6.41 -16.19
CA ASN A 93 7.12 7.54 -15.32
C ASN A 93 5.87 8.24 -15.85
N ILE A 94 4.91 8.50 -14.97
CA ILE A 94 3.70 9.24 -15.32
C ILE A 94 4.11 10.70 -15.59
N PRO A 95 3.93 11.22 -16.82
CA PRO A 95 4.38 12.57 -17.16
C PRO A 95 3.70 13.65 -16.33
N GLU A 96 4.41 14.75 -16.10
CA GLU A 96 3.86 15.94 -15.45
C GLU A 96 2.58 16.41 -16.16
N GLY A 97 1.55 16.75 -15.37
CA GLY A 97 0.24 17.18 -15.90
C GLY A 97 -0.75 16.06 -16.20
N THR A 98 -0.32 14.79 -16.28
CA THR A 98 -1.22 13.64 -16.48
C THR A 98 -2.11 13.41 -15.26
N LEU A 99 -1.52 13.54 -14.06
CA LEU A 99 -2.21 13.46 -12.78
C LEU A 99 -2.04 14.77 -12.02
N SER A 100 -3.00 15.05 -11.15
CA SER A 100 -2.98 16.20 -10.26
C SER A 100 -1.96 16.00 -9.12
N LEU A 101 -0.67 16.10 -9.44
CA LEU A 101 0.44 15.90 -8.50
C LEU A 101 0.60 17.10 -7.54
N THR A 102 0.81 16.80 -6.26
CA THR A 102 1.18 17.77 -5.22
C THR A 102 2.64 17.62 -4.78
N SER A 103 3.38 16.72 -5.41
CA SER A 103 4.79 16.40 -5.17
C SER A 103 5.65 16.91 -6.32
N ASP A 104 6.92 17.17 -6.03
CA ASP A 104 8.00 17.42 -6.97
C ASP A 104 8.61 16.14 -7.57
N HIS A 105 8.05 14.97 -7.23
CA HIS A 105 8.33 13.69 -7.84
C HIS A 105 7.21 13.25 -8.81
N LEU A 106 7.61 12.70 -9.94
CA LEU A 106 6.75 12.02 -10.90
C LEU A 106 6.52 10.57 -10.43
N PRO A 107 5.27 10.08 -10.42
CA PRO A 107 5.01 8.68 -10.11
C PRO A 107 5.70 7.75 -11.09
N VAL A 108 6.27 6.67 -10.57
CA VAL A 108 6.79 5.56 -11.36
C VAL A 108 5.77 4.43 -11.31
N LEU A 109 5.44 3.86 -12.46
CA LEU A 109 4.55 2.72 -12.61
C LEU A 109 5.37 1.51 -13.07
N LEU A 110 5.22 0.38 -12.37
CA LEU A 110 5.78 -0.91 -12.77
C LEU A 110 4.64 -1.87 -13.09
N LYS A 111 4.77 -2.58 -14.21
CA LYS A 111 3.86 -3.64 -14.63
C LYS A 111 4.62 -4.95 -14.75
N LEU A 112 4.14 -5.99 -14.06
CA LEU A 112 4.74 -7.31 -13.98
C LEU A 112 3.75 -8.39 -14.42
N SER A 113 4.26 -9.48 -14.97
CA SER A 113 3.53 -10.71 -15.30
C SER A 113 3.86 -11.80 -14.29
N ILE A 114 3.19 -11.81 -13.14
CA ILE A 114 3.44 -12.85 -12.13
C ILE A 114 2.43 -13.99 -12.33
N PRO A 115 2.88 -15.23 -12.63
CA PRO A 115 1.98 -16.38 -12.61
C PRO A 115 1.51 -16.59 -11.18
N TYR A 116 0.21 -16.42 -10.96
CA TYR A 116 -0.41 -16.73 -9.68
C TYR A 116 -1.38 -17.87 -9.87
N VAL A 117 -1.39 -18.81 -8.92
CA VAL A 117 -2.55 -19.68 -8.78
C VAL A 117 -3.65 -18.78 -8.24
N ALA A 118 -4.63 -18.48 -9.08
CA ALA A 118 -5.87 -17.91 -8.62
C ALA A 118 -6.50 -18.95 -7.69
N ASN A 119 -6.16 -18.89 -6.41
CA ASN A 119 -7.03 -19.37 -5.36
C ASN A 119 -8.25 -18.48 -5.49
N SER A 120 -9.16 -18.90 -6.35
CA SER A 120 -10.37 -18.17 -6.58
C SER A 120 -11.06 -18.12 -5.22
N THR A 121 -11.03 -16.96 -4.58
CA THR A 121 -12.09 -16.55 -3.68
C THR A 121 -13.36 -16.30 -4.53
N ASN A 122 -13.67 -17.24 -5.42
CA ASN A 122 -14.93 -17.32 -6.12
C ASN A 122 -15.99 -17.46 -5.03
N GLY A 123 -16.64 -16.35 -4.72
CA GLY A 123 -17.90 -16.36 -4.00
C GLY A 123 -17.84 -16.38 -2.47
N CYS A 124 -16.77 -15.95 -1.82
CA CYS A 124 -16.91 -15.59 -0.41
C CYS A 124 -17.14 -14.09 -0.29
N ASN A 125 -18.41 -13.69 -0.49
CA ASN A 125 -18.99 -12.70 0.40
C ASN A 125 -18.88 -13.27 1.82
N THR A 126 -17.68 -13.32 2.43
CA THR A 126 -17.54 -13.60 3.86
C THR A 126 -18.17 -12.41 4.54
N VAL A 127 -19.47 -12.49 4.75
CA VAL A 127 -20.15 -11.54 5.60
C VAL A 127 -19.67 -11.90 7.00
N TRP A 128 -18.68 -11.15 7.48
CA TRP A 128 -18.02 -11.48 8.74
C TRP A 128 -19.02 -11.35 9.89
N PRO A 129 -19.06 -12.32 10.82
CA PRO A 129 -19.84 -12.22 12.05
C PRO A 129 -19.54 -10.89 12.76
N SER A 130 -20.56 -10.07 12.96
CA SER A 130 -20.45 -8.81 13.67
C SER A 130 -20.89 -9.00 15.11
N TRP A 131 -19.98 -9.50 15.95
CA TRP A 131 -20.23 -9.74 17.39
C TRP A 131 -20.80 -8.53 18.13
N ARG A 132 -20.43 -7.32 17.74
CA ARG A 132 -20.98 -6.06 18.30
C ARG A 132 -22.48 -5.87 18.05
N LYS A 133 -23.06 -6.57 17.07
CA LYS A 133 -24.49 -6.55 16.71
C LYS A 133 -25.24 -7.77 17.23
N ALA A 134 -24.56 -8.70 17.90
CA ALA A 134 -25.19 -9.91 18.42
C ALA A 134 -26.17 -9.54 19.53
N SER A 135 -27.42 -10.00 19.40
CA SER A 135 -28.36 -9.99 20.51
C SER A 135 -28.01 -11.09 21.51
N GLU A 136 -28.54 -11.00 22.72
CA GLU A 136 -28.42 -12.06 23.74
C GLU A 136 -28.91 -13.41 23.19
N SER A 137 -30.04 -13.42 22.49
CA SER A 137 -30.56 -14.63 21.81
C SER A 137 -29.64 -15.19 20.72
N SER A 138 -28.87 -14.34 20.04
CA SER A 138 -27.90 -14.79 19.02
C SER A 138 -26.67 -15.44 19.67
N LEU A 139 -26.26 -14.92 20.83
CA LEU A 139 -25.17 -15.47 21.63
C LEU A 139 -25.57 -16.80 22.26
N ASP A 140 -26.80 -16.92 22.78
CA ASP A 140 -27.32 -18.18 23.30
C ASP A 140 -27.40 -19.26 22.21
N ALA A 141 -27.92 -18.90 21.04
CA ALA A 141 -27.97 -19.81 19.89
C ALA A 141 -26.55 -20.23 19.42
N TYR A 142 -25.58 -19.31 19.43
CA TYR A 142 -24.18 -19.63 19.15
C TYR A 142 -23.63 -20.65 20.14
N ASN A 143 -23.82 -20.39 21.45
CA ASN A 143 -23.32 -21.26 22.51
C ASN A 143 -23.91 -22.68 22.42
N GLU A 144 -25.23 -22.79 22.24
CA GLU A 144 -25.92 -24.09 22.09
C GLU A 144 -25.37 -24.87 20.89
N LEU A 145 -25.23 -24.20 19.74
CA LEU A 145 -24.74 -24.83 18.51
C LEU A 145 -23.27 -25.26 18.64
N THR A 146 -22.41 -24.41 19.23
CA THR A 146 -21.01 -24.76 19.48
C THR A 146 -20.85 -25.91 20.45
N ASN A 147 -21.66 -25.98 21.51
CA ASN A 147 -21.61 -27.08 22.47
C ASN A 147 -22.02 -28.40 21.82
N LYS A 148 -23.05 -28.38 20.97
CA LYS A 148 -23.47 -29.57 20.21
C LYS A 148 -22.36 -30.07 19.28
N MET A 149 -21.68 -29.16 18.57
CA MET A 149 -20.58 -29.51 17.66
C MET A 149 -19.31 -29.94 18.39
N ALA A 150 -19.04 -29.39 19.57
CA ALA A 150 -17.88 -29.78 20.38
C ALA A 150 -17.95 -31.25 20.77
N VAL A 151 -19.14 -31.78 21.08
CA VAL A 151 -19.34 -33.21 21.39
C VAL A 151 -18.90 -34.09 20.21
N GLU A 152 -19.22 -33.73 18.98
CA GLU A 152 -18.81 -34.48 17.78
C GLU A 152 -17.30 -34.47 17.54
N LEU A 153 -16.59 -33.44 18.02
CA LEU A 153 -15.14 -33.29 17.87
C LEU A 153 -14.35 -33.98 18.99
N LEU A 154 -14.96 -34.16 20.17
CA LEU A 154 -14.33 -34.81 21.33
C LEU A 154 -14.12 -36.32 21.13
N ASP A 155 -14.88 -36.95 20.24
CA ASP A 155 -14.78 -38.38 19.95
C ASP A 155 -13.70 -38.72 18.89
N LEU A 156 -12.93 -37.73 18.41
CA LEU A 156 -11.88 -37.96 17.44
C LEU A 156 -10.65 -38.60 18.09
N PRO A 157 -10.16 -39.75 17.58
CA PRO A 157 -8.96 -40.39 18.10
C PRO A 157 -7.73 -39.54 17.79
N LEU A 158 -6.95 -39.20 18.81
CA LEU A 158 -5.69 -38.46 18.71
C LEU A 158 -4.53 -39.40 18.99
N SER A 159 -3.78 -39.75 17.95
CA SER A 159 -2.65 -40.70 18.03
C SER A 159 -1.30 -40.04 17.76
N ASN A 160 -1.28 -38.89 17.08
CA ASN A 160 -0.06 -38.18 16.70
C ASN A 160 -0.26 -36.66 16.63
N LEU A 161 0.83 -35.91 16.42
CA LEU A 161 0.81 -34.44 16.32
C LEU A 161 0.01 -33.91 15.13
N SER A 162 -0.01 -34.61 14.00
CA SER A 162 -0.82 -34.23 12.83
C SER A 162 -2.32 -34.33 13.11
N ASP A 163 -2.73 -35.22 14.01
CA ASP A 163 -4.13 -35.34 14.43
C ASP A 163 -4.56 -34.11 15.25
N LEU A 164 -3.63 -33.50 16.01
CA LEU A 164 -3.89 -32.25 16.75
C LEU A 164 -4.08 -31.07 15.81
N ASP A 165 -3.24 -30.92 14.78
CA ASP A 165 -3.40 -29.87 13.77
C ASP A 165 -4.72 -30.03 12.99
N THR A 166 -5.09 -31.28 12.71
CA THR A 166 -6.37 -31.62 12.07
C THR A 166 -7.56 -31.26 12.97
N LEU A 167 -7.47 -31.57 14.26
CA LEU A 167 -8.50 -31.21 15.24
C LEU A 167 -8.62 -29.69 15.39
N ALA A 168 -7.50 -28.97 15.50
CA ALA A 168 -7.50 -27.51 15.61
C ALA A 168 -8.13 -26.84 14.38
N SER A 169 -7.84 -27.37 13.19
CA SER A 169 -8.44 -26.90 11.94
C SER A 169 -9.95 -27.15 11.92
N LYS A 170 -10.39 -28.39 12.23
CA LYS A 170 -11.82 -28.75 12.30
C LYS A 170 -12.58 -27.92 13.34
N LEU A 171 -12.00 -27.72 14.52
CA LEU A 171 -12.58 -26.87 15.56
C LEU A 171 -12.76 -25.44 15.07
N THR A 172 -11.72 -24.88 14.46
CA THR A 172 -11.75 -23.52 13.91
C THR A 172 -12.85 -23.38 12.84
N ASP A 173 -12.99 -24.36 11.95
CA ASP A 173 -14.00 -24.35 10.91
C ASP A 173 -15.42 -24.46 11.48
N LYS A 174 -15.62 -25.32 12.49
CA LYS A 174 -16.93 -25.44 13.17
C LYS A 174 -17.32 -24.17 13.93
N LEU A 175 -16.38 -23.55 14.65
CA LEU A 175 -16.65 -22.27 15.32
C LEU A 175 -17.03 -21.16 14.31
N LYS A 176 -16.34 -21.11 13.16
CA LYS A 176 -16.69 -20.18 12.07
C LYS A 176 -18.07 -20.48 11.49
N GLU A 177 -18.40 -21.75 11.26
CA GLU A 177 -19.71 -22.19 10.77
C GLU A 177 -20.83 -21.76 11.72
N CYS A 178 -20.68 -22.04 13.02
CA CYS A 178 -21.62 -21.60 14.05
C CYS A 178 -21.81 -20.09 14.02
N ALA A 179 -20.71 -19.33 14.01
CA ALA A 179 -20.75 -17.87 14.03
C ALA A 179 -21.45 -17.31 12.78
N ASN A 180 -21.24 -17.90 11.61
CA ASN A 180 -21.90 -17.47 10.38
C ASN A 180 -23.41 -17.75 10.36
N ILE A 181 -23.87 -18.77 11.09
CA ILE A 181 -25.30 -19.13 11.20
C ILE A 181 -26.01 -18.24 12.21
N THR A 182 -25.40 -18.00 13.37
CA THR A 182 -26.11 -17.42 14.52
C THR A 182 -25.80 -15.94 14.75
N ILE A 183 -24.63 -15.45 14.34
CA ILE A 183 -24.22 -14.07 14.60
C ILE A 183 -24.59 -13.19 13.40
N PRO A 184 -25.28 -12.06 13.62
CA PRO A 184 -25.58 -11.10 12.57
C PRO A 184 -24.32 -10.68 11.84
N SER A 185 -24.39 -10.64 10.53
CA SER A 185 -23.23 -10.41 9.69
C SER A 185 -23.09 -8.92 9.33
N GLY A 186 -21.85 -8.45 9.21
CA GLY A 186 -21.55 -7.09 8.79
C GLY A 186 -21.56 -6.97 7.27
N SER A 187 -22.44 -6.13 6.70
CA SER A 187 -22.34 -5.83 5.27
C SER A 187 -21.11 -4.98 5.00
N PHE A 188 -20.25 -5.43 4.08
CA PHE A 188 -19.24 -4.58 3.48
C PHE A 188 -19.96 -3.49 2.69
N ASN A 189 -19.70 -2.22 3.02
CA ASN A 189 -20.21 -1.09 2.25
C ASN A 189 -19.14 -0.70 1.21
N PRO A 190 -19.24 -1.12 -0.06
CA PRO A 190 -18.27 -0.75 -1.09
C PRO A 190 -18.18 0.77 -1.34
N LYS A 191 -19.16 1.55 -0.86
CA LYS A 191 -19.15 3.01 -0.93
C LYS A 191 -18.42 3.68 0.25
N SER A 192 -18.00 2.92 1.26
CA SER A 192 -17.19 3.47 2.34
C SER A 192 -15.71 3.53 1.94
N LYS A 193 -15.34 4.54 1.15
CA LYS A 193 -14.14 5.31 1.49
C LYS A 193 -14.60 6.38 2.47
N PRO A 194 -14.15 6.41 3.74
CA PRO A 194 -14.95 7.09 4.77
C PRO A 194 -14.96 8.64 4.73
N TYR A 195 -14.20 9.35 3.87
CA TYR A 195 -13.97 10.79 4.10
C TYR A 195 -13.99 11.72 2.87
N TRP A 196 -14.92 11.54 1.92
CA TRP A 196 -15.12 12.54 0.86
C TRP A 196 -16.61 12.78 0.60
N SER A 197 -17.30 13.34 1.59
CA SER A 197 -18.57 14.00 1.33
C SER A 197 -18.37 15.10 0.27
N ASP A 198 -19.44 15.51 -0.42
CA ASP A 198 -19.31 16.53 -1.47
C ASP A 198 -18.79 17.86 -0.88
N GLU A 199 -19.05 18.11 0.39
CA GLU A 199 -18.50 19.22 1.16
C GLU A 199 -16.99 19.10 1.35
N VAL A 200 -16.46 17.90 1.67
CA VAL A 200 -15.00 17.67 1.78
C VAL A 200 -14.33 17.82 0.41
N LYS A 201 -14.97 17.37 -0.67
CA LYS A 201 -14.46 17.55 -2.05
C LYS A 201 -14.38 19.03 -2.42
N GLN A 202 -15.41 19.80 -2.11
CA GLN A 202 -15.44 21.25 -2.37
C GLN A 202 -14.37 21.98 -1.55
N ALA A 203 -14.25 21.67 -0.25
CA ALA A 203 -13.25 22.27 0.62
C ALA A 203 -11.81 21.97 0.19
N HIS A 204 -11.52 20.73 -0.22
CA HIS A 204 -10.22 20.37 -0.78
C HIS A 204 -9.93 21.08 -2.11
N THR A 205 -10.94 21.24 -2.97
CA THR A 205 -10.78 21.98 -4.23
C THR A 205 -10.42 23.43 -3.96
N ALA A 206 -11.08 24.06 -2.98
CA ALA A 206 -10.79 25.43 -2.55
C ALA A 206 -9.38 25.57 -1.95
N GLU A 207 -8.97 24.65 -1.07
CA GLU A 207 -7.61 24.59 -0.50
C GLU A 207 -6.54 24.54 -1.60
N ARG A 208 -6.75 23.70 -2.61
CA ARG A 208 -5.81 23.53 -3.73
C ARG A 208 -5.70 24.78 -4.58
N LEU A 209 -6.81 25.46 -4.85
CA LEU A 209 -6.81 26.72 -5.61
C LEU A 209 -6.04 27.81 -4.85
N ALA A 210 -6.25 27.93 -3.54
CA ALA A 210 -5.53 28.89 -2.71
C ALA A 210 -4.03 28.54 -2.61
N ARG A 211 -3.70 27.25 -2.44
CA ARG A 211 -2.32 26.76 -2.42
C ARG A 211 -1.58 27.00 -3.73
N ARG A 212 -2.25 26.99 -4.89
CA ARG A 212 -1.59 27.30 -6.18
C ARG A 212 -1.18 28.77 -6.29
N LYS A 213 -1.98 29.69 -5.73
CA LYS A 213 -1.69 31.14 -5.78
C LYS A 213 -0.50 31.52 -4.90
N TRP A 214 -0.35 30.89 -3.73
CA TRP A 214 0.63 31.27 -2.71
C TRP A 214 2.11 31.12 -3.13
N PRO A 215 2.57 30.01 -3.73
CA PRO A 215 3.91 29.85 -4.26
C PRO A 215 4.25 30.81 -5.39
N ASN A 216 3.28 31.12 -6.25
CA ASN A 216 3.46 32.06 -7.36
C ASN A 216 3.74 33.50 -6.88
N GLN A 217 3.52 33.80 -5.59
CA GLN A 217 3.85 35.07 -4.96
C GLN A 217 5.13 35.02 -4.12
N GLY A 218 5.94 33.97 -4.25
CA GLY A 218 7.20 33.82 -3.51
C GLY A 218 7.04 33.19 -2.12
N ARG A 219 5.93 32.48 -1.88
CA ARG A 219 5.63 31.81 -0.59
C ARG A 219 5.69 32.75 0.63
N PRO A 220 5.09 33.95 0.56
CA PRO A 220 5.19 34.92 1.64
C PRO A 220 4.52 34.40 2.92
N ARG A 221 4.99 34.79 4.10
CA ARG A 221 4.44 34.30 5.38
C ARG A 221 4.02 35.45 6.27
N GLY A 222 2.89 35.29 6.96
CA GLY A 222 2.36 36.26 7.92
C GLY A 222 1.02 36.85 7.50
N VAL A 223 0.29 37.38 8.48
CA VAL A 223 -1.09 37.89 8.32
C VAL A 223 -1.22 39.03 7.31
N ASN A 224 -0.12 39.70 6.98
CA ASN A 224 -0.08 40.80 6.02
C ASN A 224 -0.11 40.35 4.56
N PHE A 225 0.03 39.04 4.30
CA PHE A 225 0.10 38.49 2.94
C PHE A 225 -1.19 37.76 2.60
N HIS A 226 -1.98 38.36 1.70
CA HIS A 226 -3.33 37.87 1.39
C HIS A 226 -3.35 36.41 0.90
N SER A 227 -2.43 36.02 0.01
CA SER A 227 -2.36 34.64 -0.50
C SER A 227 -1.99 33.61 0.56
N TYR A 228 -1.20 34.00 1.58
CA TYR A 228 -0.87 33.15 2.72
C TYR A 228 -2.09 32.96 3.63
N VAL A 229 -2.81 34.06 3.92
CA VAL A 229 -4.04 34.01 4.72
C VAL A 229 -5.14 33.20 4.04
N GLU A 230 -5.33 33.39 2.73
CA GLU A 230 -6.30 32.65 1.91
C GLU A 230 -6.00 31.14 1.93
N TYR A 231 -4.73 30.77 1.74
CA TYR A 231 -4.28 29.38 1.81
C TYR A 231 -4.47 28.76 3.20
N GLU A 232 -4.00 29.41 4.27
CA GLU A 232 -4.13 28.87 5.63
C GLU A 232 -5.60 28.76 6.07
N SER A 233 -6.45 29.70 5.65
CA SER A 233 -7.90 29.62 5.89
C SER A 233 -8.53 28.42 5.18
N ALA A 234 -8.29 28.26 3.88
CA ALA A 234 -8.85 27.14 3.11
C ALA A 234 -8.33 25.77 3.59
N LYS A 235 -7.07 25.70 4.02
CA LYS A 235 -6.46 24.52 4.63
C LYS A 235 -7.08 24.16 5.99
N ASN A 236 -7.37 25.17 6.83
CA ASN A 236 -8.05 24.94 8.10
C ASN A 236 -9.49 24.49 7.88
N GLU A 237 -10.20 25.07 6.91
CA GLU A 237 -11.55 24.65 6.54
C GLU A 237 -11.57 23.21 6.03
N PHE A 238 -10.67 22.83 5.12
CA PHE A 238 -10.54 21.44 4.66
C PHE A 238 -10.30 20.46 5.82
N ARG A 239 -9.36 20.80 6.74
CA ARG A 239 -9.08 19.98 7.92
C ARG A 239 -10.29 19.85 8.85
N ASN A 240 -11.05 20.94 9.04
CA ASN A 240 -12.26 20.91 9.85
C ASN A 240 -13.31 19.99 9.20
N ARG A 241 -13.57 20.16 7.90
CA ARG A 241 -14.53 19.32 7.17
C ARG A 241 -14.12 17.85 7.16
N GLN A 242 -12.83 17.55 7.02
CA GLN A 242 -12.31 16.19 7.09
C GLN A 242 -12.44 15.57 8.50
N ARG A 243 -12.35 16.37 9.57
CA ARG A 243 -12.47 15.90 10.95
C ARG A 243 -13.92 15.57 11.36
N PHE A 244 -14.90 16.20 10.72
CA PHE A 244 -16.32 16.08 11.05
C PHE A 244 -17.14 15.35 9.97
N ALA A 245 -16.49 14.79 8.95
CA ALA A 245 -17.09 13.92 7.93
C ALA A 245 -16.84 12.44 8.28
#